data_AF-A0A9Q3QUW5-F1
#
_entry.id   AF-A0A9Q3QUW5-F1
#
_cell.length_a   1.000
_cell.length_b   1.000
_cell.length_c   1.000
_cell.angle_alpha   90.00
_cell.angle_beta   90.00
_cell.angle_gamma   90.00
#
_symmetry.space_group_name_H-M   'P 1'
#
loop_
_entity.id
_entity.type
_entity.pdbx_description
1 polymer ?
#
loop_
_entity_poly.entity_id
_entity_poly.type
_entity_poly.pdbx_seq_one_letter_code
_entity_poly.pdbx_strand_id
1 'polypeptide(L)'
;MTSPDSSSSYHYFVVENQESSDLRSDGPTTTAVTGRPVPRLKFRAPTHHPRRKAIKAALEALKIVADRDADYARAQNGEGFSKSDSSSGHMLSEATIERAMQDDQLAERILKMAARYRSQVLRLRQMDLL
;
A
#
# COMPACT_ATOMS: atom_id res chain seq x y z
N MET A 1 15.16 22.91 37.68
CA MET A 1 14.16 21.93 37.19
C MET A 1 13.83 22.30 35.76
N THR A 2 14.18 21.42 34.83
CA THR A 2 14.23 21.64 33.38
C THR A 2 12.92 21.20 32.71
N SER A 3 12.43 22.06 31.82
CA SER A 3 11.56 21.81 30.65
C SER A 3 10.07 21.51 30.88
N PRO A 4 9.22 22.20 30.10
CA PRO A 4 8.28 21.47 29.27
C PRO A 4 8.34 21.87 27.77
N ASP A 5 7.84 20.95 26.95
CA ASP A 5 7.27 21.12 25.61
C ASP A 5 8.19 21.34 24.39
N SER A 6 8.66 20.22 23.84
CA SER A 6 8.92 20.09 22.39
C SER A 6 7.62 19.71 21.67
N SER A 7 6.85 20.71 21.23
CA SER A 7 5.80 20.51 20.24
C SER A 7 6.36 20.77 18.84
N SER A 8 6.41 19.71 18.05
CA SER A 8 6.88 19.65 16.67
C SER A 8 6.05 20.58 15.78
N SER A 9 6.63 21.71 15.40
CA SER A 9 6.06 22.69 14.46
C SER A 9 5.95 22.08 13.06
N TYR A 10 4.73 21.67 12.68
CA TYR A 10 4.40 21.37 11.28
C TYR A 10 4.13 22.69 10.57
N HIS A 11 5.10 23.15 9.78
CA HIS A 11 4.96 24.24 8.82
C HIS A 11 3.88 23.89 7.78
N TYR A 12 2.63 24.32 8.03
CA TYR A 12 1.64 24.46 6.99
C TYR A 12 1.94 25.74 6.22
N PHE A 13 2.28 25.60 4.94
CA PHE A 13 2.35 26.73 4.03
C PHE A 13 0.96 27.36 3.89
N VAL A 14 0.88 28.63 4.26
CA VAL A 14 -0.24 29.53 4.02
C VAL A 14 -0.25 29.86 2.52
N VAL A 15 -1.36 29.54 1.84
CA VAL A 15 -1.70 30.19 0.57
C VAL A 15 -2.82 31.17 0.90
N GLU A 16 -2.43 32.40 1.21
CA GLU A 16 -3.32 33.56 1.19
C GLU A 16 -3.80 33.76 -0.25
N ASN A 17 -5.00 33.29 -0.56
CA ASN A 17 -5.74 33.80 -1.71
C ASN A 17 -6.29 35.17 -1.32
N GLN A 18 -5.52 36.20 -1.65
CA GLN A 18 -5.99 37.58 -1.61
C GLN A 18 -7.08 37.82 -2.66
N GLU A 19 -7.94 38.73 -2.26
CA GLU A 19 -9.27 39.10 -2.73
C GLU A 19 -9.40 39.60 -4.18
N SER A 20 -10.64 39.45 -4.67
CA SER A 20 -11.41 40.42 -5.46
C SER A 20 -11.08 40.65 -6.95
N SER A 21 -12.09 40.36 -7.79
CA SER A 21 -12.75 41.40 -8.61
C SER A 21 -14.08 40.88 -9.18
N ASP A 22 -15.18 41.43 -8.69
CA ASP A 22 -16.49 41.44 -9.37
C ASP A 22 -16.36 42.11 -10.73
N LEU A 23 -16.70 41.44 -11.83
CA LEU A 23 -17.20 42.10 -13.04
C LEU A 23 -18.09 41.14 -13.85
N ARG A 24 -19.38 41.46 -13.84
CA ARG A 24 -20.42 40.96 -14.74
C ARG A 24 -20.20 41.59 -16.12
N SER A 25 -20.11 40.80 -17.21
CA SER A 25 -20.28 41.33 -18.58
C SER A 25 -20.61 40.22 -19.59
N ASP A 26 -21.65 40.48 -20.38
CA ASP A 26 -22.20 39.63 -21.44
C ASP A 26 -21.28 39.49 -22.67
N GLY A 27 -21.37 38.35 -23.38
CA GLY A 27 -20.97 38.24 -24.80
C GLY A 27 -20.21 36.95 -25.18
N PRO A 28 -20.66 36.19 -26.20
CA PRO A 28 -20.05 34.92 -26.59
C PRO A 28 -18.98 35.13 -27.65
N THR A 29 -17.79 34.56 -27.48
CA THR A 29 -16.85 34.37 -28.59
C THR A 29 -16.09 33.07 -28.42
N THR A 30 -16.48 32.10 -29.23
CA THR A 30 -15.79 30.84 -29.50
C THR A 30 -14.32 31.10 -29.83
N THR A 31 -13.43 30.72 -28.92
CA THR A 31 -12.03 30.43 -29.24
C THR A 31 -11.74 29.03 -28.78
N ALA A 32 -11.73 28.09 -29.72
CA ALA A 32 -11.28 26.72 -29.50
C ALA A 32 -9.76 26.77 -29.22
N VAL A 33 -9.41 26.96 -27.95
CA VAL A 33 -8.04 26.79 -27.47
C VAL A 33 -7.65 25.34 -27.73
N THR A 34 -6.74 25.16 -28.69
CA THR A 34 -6.12 23.89 -29.00
C THR A 34 -5.38 23.43 -27.75
N GLY A 35 -6.02 22.58 -26.96
CA GLY A 35 -5.46 22.00 -25.75
C GLY A 35 -4.22 21.20 -26.12
N ARG A 36 -3.03 21.76 -25.87
CA ARG A 36 -1.78 21.01 -25.93
C ARG A 36 -1.91 19.79 -25.02
N PRO A 37 -1.61 18.57 -25.49
CA PRO A 37 -1.55 17.42 -24.61
C PRO A 37 -0.36 17.63 -23.67
N VAL A 38 -0.63 18.06 -22.43
CA VAL A 38 0.36 18.08 -21.37
C VAL A 38 0.89 16.65 -21.23
N PRO A 39 2.22 16.43 -21.34
CA PRO A 39 2.78 15.10 -21.14
C PRO A 39 2.40 14.68 -19.73
N ARG A 40 1.59 13.63 -19.62
CA ARG A 40 1.26 13.00 -18.34
C ARG A 40 2.59 12.48 -17.78
N LEU A 41 3.25 13.29 -16.96
CA LEU A 41 4.42 12.87 -16.19
C LEU A 41 3.97 11.64 -15.42
N LYS A 42 4.41 10.47 -15.88
CA LYS A 42 4.23 9.22 -15.16
C LYS A 42 5.11 9.35 -13.94
N PHE A 43 4.55 9.85 -12.84
CA PHE A 43 5.23 9.98 -11.56
C PHE A 43 5.57 8.56 -11.10
N ARG A 44 6.75 8.09 -11.52
CA ARG A 44 7.26 6.79 -11.11
C ARG A 44 7.63 6.97 -9.64
N ALA A 45 6.79 6.43 -8.76
CA ALA A 45 7.01 6.51 -7.32
C ALA A 45 8.46 6.12 -7.00
N PRO A 46 9.14 6.83 -6.08
CA PRO A 46 10.53 6.55 -5.72
C PRO A 46 10.72 5.08 -5.40
N THR A 47 11.79 4.48 -5.93
CA THR A 47 12.11 3.05 -5.80
C THR A 47 12.16 2.59 -4.33
N HIS A 48 12.42 3.51 -3.40
CA HIS A 48 12.52 3.29 -1.95
C HIS A 48 11.31 3.79 -1.14
N HIS A 49 10.08 3.54 -1.60
CA HIS A 49 8.91 3.81 -0.75
C HIS A 49 8.83 2.79 0.40
N PRO A 50 8.83 3.19 1.69
CA PRO A 50 8.84 2.26 2.83
C PRO A 50 7.63 1.31 2.80
N ARG A 51 6.46 1.81 2.40
CA ARG A 51 5.25 1.02 2.17
C ARG A 51 5.43 -0.10 1.13
N ARG A 52 6.14 0.18 0.02
CA ARG A 52 6.38 -0.82 -1.04
C ARG A 52 7.26 -1.96 -0.51
N LYS A 53 8.28 -1.65 0.30
CA LYS A 53 9.13 -2.65 0.95
C LYS A 53 8.32 -3.51 1.91
N ALA A 54 7.46 -2.90 2.72
CA ALA A 54 6.58 -3.63 3.64
C ALA A 54 5.59 -4.55 2.91
N ILE A 55 4.92 -4.06 1.88
CA ILE A 55 3.99 -4.85 1.06
C ILE A 55 4.72 -6.02 0.38
N LYS A 56 5.92 -5.78 -0.17
CA LYS A 56 6.73 -6.84 -0.78
C LYS A 56 7.05 -7.95 0.22
N ALA A 57 7.53 -7.59 1.41
CA ALA A 57 7.86 -8.56 2.45
C ALA A 57 6.61 -9.33 2.94
N ALA A 58 5.47 -8.64 3.02
CA ALA A 58 4.20 -9.27 3.39
C ALA A 58 3.72 -10.27 2.34
N LEU A 59 3.78 -9.92 1.05
CA LEU A 59 3.44 -10.83 -0.05
C LEU A 59 4.36 -12.05 -0.07
N GLU A 60 5.66 -11.85 0.13
CA GLU A 60 6.63 -12.96 0.22
C GLU A 60 6.31 -13.91 1.38
N ALA A 61 5.95 -13.36 2.55
CA ALA A 61 5.51 -14.14 3.70
C ALA A 61 4.23 -14.94 3.39
N LEU A 62 3.23 -14.31 2.77
CA LEU A 62 2.00 -15.00 2.37
C LEU A 62 2.27 -16.10 1.34
N LYS A 63 3.18 -15.87 0.41
CA LYS A 63 3.58 -16.88 -0.59
C LYS A 63 4.22 -18.09 0.07
N ILE A 64 5.13 -17.90 1.03
CA ILE A 64 5.72 -19.03 1.78
C ILE A 64 4.64 -19.85 2.50
N VAL A 65 3.65 -19.19 3.09
CA VAL A 65 2.54 -19.86 3.77
C VAL A 65 1.65 -20.60 2.76
N ALA A 66 1.38 -19.99 1.61
CA ALA A 66 0.61 -20.58 0.52
C ALA A 66 1.32 -21.81 -0.08
N ASP A 67 2.62 -21.72 -0.33
CA ASP A 67 3.44 -22.82 -0.87
C ASP A 67 3.46 -24.03 0.08
N ARG A 68 3.46 -23.79 1.40
CA ARG A 68 3.36 -24.85 2.42
C ARG A 68 1.93 -25.40 2.56
N ASP A 69 0.93 -24.64 2.11
CA ASP A 69 -0.47 -25.04 2.01
C ASP A 69 -0.84 -25.47 0.57
N ALA A 70 0.14 -25.87 -0.24
CA ALA A 70 -0.12 -26.52 -1.51
C ALA A 70 -0.99 -27.77 -1.24
N ASP A 71 -2.11 -27.87 -1.95
CA ASP A 71 -3.14 -28.91 -1.78
C ASP A 71 -3.96 -28.87 -0.47
N TYR A 72 -4.06 -27.74 0.22
CA TYR A 72 -4.75 -27.63 1.53
C TYR A 72 -4.15 -28.58 2.60
N ALA A 73 -2.87 -28.93 2.43
CA ALA A 73 -2.17 -29.93 3.22
C ALA A 73 -1.95 -29.52 4.69
N ARG A 74 -2.41 -28.34 5.13
CA ARG A 74 -2.46 -27.98 6.54
C ARG A 74 -3.10 -29.07 7.42
N ALA A 75 -4.07 -29.81 6.88
CA ALA A 75 -4.70 -30.91 7.60
C ALA A 75 -3.71 -32.03 8.02
N GLN A 76 -2.58 -32.16 7.33
CA GLN A 76 -1.55 -33.17 7.60
C GLN A 76 -0.38 -32.64 8.42
N ASN A 77 0.08 -31.41 8.14
CA ASN A 77 1.30 -30.86 8.75
C ASN A 77 1.04 -29.79 9.82
N GLY A 78 -0.20 -29.29 9.94
CA GLY A 78 -0.56 -28.18 10.82
C GLY A 78 -0.07 -26.80 10.34
N GLU A 79 0.66 -26.75 9.23
CA GLU A 79 1.25 -25.56 8.63
C GLU A 79 0.42 -25.09 7.43
N GLY A 80 0.10 -23.81 7.36
CA GLY A 80 -0.60 -23.20 6.24
C GLY A 80 -1.62 -22.17 6.70
N PHE A 81 -2.46 -21.70 5.79
CA PHE A 81 -3.56 -20.80 6.16
C PHE A 81 -4.62 -21.51 6.98
N SER A 82 -5.24 -20.79 7.91
CA SER A 82 -6.39 -21.32 8.65
C SER A 82 -7.53 -21.69 7.70
N LYS A 83 -8.41 -22.64 8.07
CA LYS A 83 -9.53 -23.06 7.19
C LYS A 83 -10.38 -21.87 6.74
N SER A 84 -10.61 -20.90 7.62
CA SER A 84 -11.34 -19.67 7.32
C SER A 84 -10.56 -18.68 6.47
N ASP A 85 -9.23 -18.64 6.62
CA ASP A 85 -8.39 -17.69 5.89
C ASP A 85 -7.84 -18.28 4.59
N SER A 86 -7.93 -19.59 4.33
CA SER A 86 -7.24 -20.27 3.23
C SER A 86 -7.61 -19.69 1.85
N SER A 87 -8.90 -19.53 1.54
CA SER A 87 -9.33 -18.92 0.28
C SER A 87 -8.80 -17.48 0.12
N SER A 88 -8.89 -16.67 1.18
CA SER A 88 -8.43 -15.28 1.14
C SER A 88 -6.89 -15.20 1.09
N GLY A 89 -6.19 -16.10 1.77
CA GLY A 89 -4.73 -16.14 1.84
C GLY A 89 -4.10 -16.54 0.53
N HIS A 90 -4.61 -17.59 -0.11
CA HIS A 90 -4.19 -17.98 -1.46
C HIS A 90 -4.44 -16.84 -2.46
N MET A 91 -5.64 -16.26 -2.49
CA MET A 91 -5.95 -15.12 -3.35
C MET A 91 -5.03 -13.91 -3.12
N LEU A 92 -4.72 -13.57 -1.86
CA LEU A 92 -3.83 -12.45 -1.56
C LEU A 92 -2.36 -12.75 -1.87
N SER A 93 -1.94 -14.01 -1.82
CA SER A 93 -0.58 -14.42 -2.17
C SER A 93 -0.27 -14.23 -3.66
N GLU A 94 -1.30 -14.30 -4.52
CA GLU A 94 -1.20 -14.05 -5.96
C GLU A 94 -1.25 -12.56 -6.33
N ALA A 95 -1.53 -11.67 -5.37
CA ALA A 95 -1.65 -10.25 -5.64
C ALA A 95 -0.31 -9.61 -6.01
N THR A 96 -0.35 -8.67 -6.97
CA THR A 96 0.84 -7.91 -7.37
C THR A 96 1.08 -6.71 -6.47
N ILE A 97 2.36 -6.37 -6.27
CA ILE A 97 2.77 -5.17 -5.49
C ILE A 97 2.14 -3.90 -6.07
N GLU A 98 2.04 -3.82 -7.40
CA GLU A 98 1.48 -2.65 -8.11
C GLU A 98 0.01 -2.44 -7.77
N ARG A 99 -0.78 -3.51 -7.75
CA ARG A 99 -2.20 -3.47 -7.38
C ARG A 99 -2.38 -3.07 -5.92
N ALA A 100 -1.57 -3.63 -5.02
CA ALA A 100 -1.58 -3.26 -3.60
C ALA A 100 -1.10 -1.82 -3.35
N MET A 101 -0.26 -1.25 -4.22
CA MET A 101 0.15 0.15 -4.11
C MET A 101 -0.93 1.13 -4.58
N GLN A 102 -1.88 0.68 -5.42
CA GLN A 102 -3.00 1.49 -5.92
C GLN A 102 -4.24 1.39 -5.02
N ASP A 103 -4.42 0.26 -4.34
CA ASP A 103 -5.57 -0.01 -3.47
C ASP A 103 -5.12 -0.11 -2.00
N ASP A 104 -5.49 0.91 -1.22
CA ASP A 104 -5.16 1.00 0.20
C ASP A 104 -5.79 -0.11 1.03
N GLN A 105 -7.02 -0.53 0.72
CA GLN A 105 -7.72 -1.60 1.42
C GLN A 105 -7.08 -2.96 1.15
N LEU A 106 -6.65 -3.19 -0.09
CA LEU A 106 -5.92 -4.40 -0.46
C LEU A 106 -4.57 -4.47 0.26
N ALA A 107 -3.80 -3.37 0.27
CA ALA A 107 -2.54 -3.30 1.02
C ALA A 107 -2.74 -3.60 2.51
N GLU A 108 -3.75 -3.01 3.14
CA GLU A 108 -4.03 -3.23 4.56
C GLU A 108 -4.38 -4.69 4.82
N ARG A 109 -5.23 -5.30 3.99
CA ARG A 109 -5.56 -6.74 4.09
C ARG A 109 -4.32 -7.62 3.98
N ILE A 110 -3.44 -7.35 3.01
CA ILE A 110 -2.17 -8.09 2.83
C ILE A 110 -1.30 -7.96 4.08
N LEU A 111 -1.09 -6.74 4.58
CA LEU A 111 -0.25 -6.48 5.75
C LEU A 111 -0.81 -7.14 7.01
N LYS A 112 -2.12 -7.01 7.25
CA LYS A 112 -2.81 -7.59 8.41
C LYS A 112 -2.76 -9.12 8.37
N MET A 113 -2.96 -9.71 7.21
CA MET A 113 -2.90 -11.16 7.05
C MET A 113 -1.47 -11.67 7.25
N ALA A 114 -0.47 -11.04 6.62
CA ALA A 114 0.93 -11.40 6.80
C ALA A 114 1.37 -11.29 8.26
N ALA A 115 0.89 -10.28 9.00
CA ALA A 115 1.17 -10.13 10.42
C ALA A 115 0.67 -11.33 11.26
N ARG A 116 -0.51 -11.89 10.94
CA ARG A 116 -1.07 -13.06 11.63
C ARG A 116 -0.22 -14.32 11.44
N TYR A 117 0.36 -14.50 10.24
CA TYR A 117 1.17 -15.68 9.90
C TYR A 117 2.67 -15.47 10.06
N ARG A 118 3.11 -14.29 10.52
CA ARG A 118 4.54 -13.96 10.67
C ARG A 118 5.30 -14.94 11.54
N SER A 119 4.73 -15.35 12.68
CA SER A 119 5.38 -16.31 13.60
C SER A 119 5.62 -17.67 12.96
N GLN A 120 4.70 -18.11 12.09
CA GLN A 120 4.86 -19.35 11.34
C GLN A 120 5.99 -19.22 10.31
N VAL A 121 6.02 -18.13 9.54
CA VAL A 121 7.08 -17.87 8.56
C VAL A 121 8.45 -17.77 9.21
N LEU A 122 8.56 -17.13 10.39
CA LEU A 122 9.81 -17.06 11.13
C LEU A 122 10.31 -18.44 11.57
N ARG A 123 9.40 -19.29 12.06
CA ARG A 123 9.73 -20.68 12.43
C ARG A 123 10.20 -21.48 11.22
N LEU A 124 9.46 -21.39 10.10
CA LEU A 124 9.81 -22.07 8.86
C LEU A 124 11.21 -21.66 8.36
N ARG A 125 11.49 -20.36 8.35
CA ARG A 125 12.81 -19.85 7.96
C ARG A 125 13.91 -20.35 8.89
N GLN A 126 13.68 -20.41 10.19
CA GLN A 126 14.68 -20.95 11.14
C GLN A 126 14.96 -22.44 10.92
N MET A 127 13.96 -23.23 10.52
CA MET A 127 14.15 -24.65 10.21
C MET A 127 14.87 -24.86 8.88
N ASP A 128 14.60 -24.03 7.87
CA ASP A 128 15.31 -24.09 6.57
C ASP A 128 16.80 -23.66 6.69
N LEU A 129 17.21 -23.08 7.83
CA LEU A 129 18.56 -22.60 8.13
C LEU A 129 19.42 -23.62 8.93
N LEU A 130 18.87 -24.78 9.28
CA LEU A 130 19.55 -25.89 9.98
C LEU A 130 19.87 -27.03 9.00
#